data_AF-A0A8W7P2X1-F1
#
_entry.id   AF-A0A8W7P2X1-F1
#
_cell.length_a   1.000
_cell.length_b   1.000
_cell.length_c   1.000
_cell.angle_alpha   90.00
_cell.angle_beta   90.00
_cell.angle_gamma   90.00
#
_symmetry.space_group_name_H-M   'P 1'
#
loop_
_entity.id
_entity.type
_entity.pdbx_description
1 polymer ?
#
loop_
_entity_poly.entity_id
_entity_poly.type
_entity_poly.pdbx_seq_one_letter_code
_entity_poly.pdbx_strand_id
1 'polypeptide(L)'
;MGRFGPTHRKIPVPKRHGVRDPLKRLAEKEASIKDKINNPPKEHDVQEVSNRFKRFMAMANEASQPNQKTSRSKQKSKLRIGSTVIEKRPRESEEAFLNRVGRVQEDREVEARIGTKFGVEVEHDDKSGAIRVVKRKGIEVDGMLQKISDESSGKTSAKKSKAADAAKTRKAQLAEQKALKKQKALERRREEEDLLLKEFQYERVPFGEVVKEPPSLHTLPRRATREGAPRPGSKSLLLSSLLGQKQAEEEEPVLKKSSKKKEKETKVDLKGKRKKLPIAARMKIEREQQNVIEMYRQLKKKVKQ
;
A
#
# COMPACT_ATOMS: atom_id res chain seq x y z
N MET A 1 20.50 43.80 55.39
CA MET A 1 21.46 42.67 55.36
C MET A 1 21.30 41.92 54.03
N GLY A 2 21.96 42.40 52.97
CA GLY A 2 21.90 41.79 51.64
C GLY A 2 22.83 40.58 51.56
N ARG A 3 22.29 39.41 51.21
CA ARG A 3 23.09 38.20 51.02
C ARG A 3 23.83 38.27 49.68
N PHE A 4 25.08 38.72 49.71
CA PHE A 4 26.05 38.46 48.64
C PHE A 4 26.49 36.99 48.72
N GLY A 5 25.99 36.19 47.78
CA GLY A 5 26.53 34.85 47.48
C GLY A 5 27.04 34.84 46.04
N PRO A 6 28.23 34.26 45.74
CA PRO A 6 28.73 34.18 44.38
C PRO A 6 27.85 33.24 43.54
N THR A 7 27.03 33.81 42.68
CA THR A 7 26.32 33.06 41.64
C THR A 7 27.28 32.76 40.49
N HIS A 8 28.12 31.72 40.66
CA HIS A 8 29.00 31.25 39.60
C HIS A 8 28.19 30.70 38.41
N ARG A 9 27.76 31.59 37.51
CA ARG A 9 27.33 31.22 36.16
C ARG A 9 28.59 30.74 35.42
N LYS A 10 28.69 29.45 35.14
CA LYS A 10 29.77 28.90 34.29
C LYS A 10 29.75 29.65 32.97
N ILE A 11 30.81 30.39 32.68
CA ILE A 11 31.00 31.04 31.38
C ILE A 11 31.04 29.91 30.34
N PRO A 12 30.13 29.90 29.34
CA PRO A 12 30.11 28.84 28.34
C PRO A 12 31.43 28.86 27.56
N VAL A 13 32.18 27.76 27.65
CA VAL A 13 33.44 27.61 26.93
C VAL A 13 33.16 27.54 25.42
N PRO A 14 33.91 28.26 24.57
CA PRO A 14 33.75 28.19 23.12
C PRO A 14 33.85 26.73 22.63
N LYS A 15 32.84 26.29 21.87
CA LYS A 15 32.87 24.99 21.20
C LYS A 15 33.98 25.04 20.14
N ARG A 16 35.11 24.38 20.40
CA ARG A 16 36.18 24.24 19.41
C ARG A 16 35.80 23.14 18.43
N HIS A 17 35.77 23.47 17.13
CA HIS A 17 35.71 22.49 16.06
C HIS A 17 37.11 21.89 15.87
N GLY A 18 37.22 20.55 15.92
CA GLY A 18 38.47 19.81 15.75
C GLY A 18 38.87 18.99 16.97
N VAL A 19 40.06 18.39 16.92
CA VAL A 19 40.57 17.50 17.97
C VAL A 19 40.88 18.28 19.25
N ARG A 20 40.29 17.81 20.37
CA ARG A 20 40.37 18.45 21.69
C ARG A 20 41.76 18.35 22.32
N ASP A 21 42.47 17.26 22.06
CA ASP A 21 43.81 17.01 22.62
C ASP A 21 44.86 17.79 21.81
N PRO A 22 45.69 18.65 22.46
CA PRO A 22 46.63 19.51 21.75
C PRO A 22 47.71 18.71 21.02
N LEU A 23 48.19 17.62 21.62
CA LEU A 23 49.22 16.75 21.02
C LEU A 23 48.71 16.03 19.77
N LYS A 24 47.47 15.53 19.81
CA LYS A 24 46.86 14.89 18.63
C LYS A 24 46.65 15.88 17.50
N ARG A 25 46.23 17.11 17.83
CA ARG A 25 46.07 18.18 16.84
C ARG A 25 47.41 18.56 16.20
N LEU A 26 48.50 18.62 16.97
CA LEU A 26 49.84 18.84 16.42
C LEU A 26 50.27 17.68 15.52
N ALA A 27 50.06 16.44 15.96
CA ALA A 27 50.38 15.25 15.16
C ALA A 27 49.61 15.19 13.84
N GLU A 28 48.31 15.50 13.84
CA GLU A 28 47.50 15.57 12.60
C GLU A 28 47.99 16.69 11.68
N LYS A 29 48.34 17.85 12.26
CA LYS A 29 48.89 18.98 11.51
C LYS A 29 50.23 18.61 10.88
N GLU A 30 51.15 18.03 11.64
CA GLU A 30 52.46 17.57 11.18
C GLU A 30 52.33 16.48 10.10
N ALA A 31 51.44 15.50 10.29
CA ALA A 31 51.16 14.47 9.29
C ALA A 31 50.63 15.07 7.98
N SER A 32 49.75 16.07 8.05
CA SER A 32 49.21 16.74 6.86
C SER A 32 50.23 17.58 6.10
N ILE A 33 51.26 18.05 6.79
CA ILE A 33 52.32 18.92 6.26
C ILE A 33 53.50 18.09 5.74
N LYS A 34 53.75 16.92 6.35
CA LYS A 34 54.90 16.04 6.08
C LYS A 34 55.15 15.78 4.59
N ASP A 35 54.08 15.57 3.81
CA ASP A 35 54.18 15.22 2.39
C ASP A 35 54.03 16.42 1.44
N LYS A 36 53.79 17.63 1.98
CA LYS A 36 53.54 18.86 1.19
C LYS A 36 54.77 19.74 1.04
N ILE A 37 55.72 19.64 1.97
CA ILE A 37 56.94 20.46 1.97
C ILE A 37 58.08 19.68 1.32
N ASN A 38 58.85 20.36 0.46
CA ASN A 38 60.08 19.81 -0.10
C ASN A 38 61.22 19.92 0.92
N ASN A 39 61.18 19.06 1.94
CA ASN A 39 62.27 18.95 2.91
C ASN A 39 63.46 18.20 2.28
N PRO A 40 64.70 18.51 2.66
CA PRO A 40 65.85 17.74 2.22
C PRO A 40 65.72 16.26 2.67
N PRO A 41 66.34 15.31 1.95
CA PRO A 41 66.42 13.92 2.37
C PRO A 41 66.97 13.80 3.79
N LYS A 42 66.42 12.86 4.57
CA LYS A 42 66.82 12.68 5.98
C LYS A 42 68.21 12.09 6.14
N GLU A 43 68.62 11.24 5.20
CA GLU A 43 69.90 10.55 5.18
C GLU A 43 70.58 10.87 3.84
N HIS A 44 71.88 11.14 3.88
CA HIS A 44 72.65 11.59 2.71
C HIS A 44 72.83 10.49 1.65
N ASP A 45 72.97 9.24 2.09
CA ASP A 45 73.34 8.12 1.22
C ASP A 45 72.15 7.24 0.82
N VAL A 46 70.94 7.58 1.26
CA VAL A 46 69.73 6.81 1.00
C VAL A 46 68.77 7.59 0.11
N GLN A 47 68.49 7.04 -1.07
CA GLN A 47 67.47 7.59 -1.96
C GLN A 47 66.08 7.13 -1.51
N GLU A 48 65.25 8.06 -1.02
CA GLU A 48 63.88 7.74 -0.67
C GLU A 48 63.03 7.39 -1.91
N VAL A 49 62.24 6.32 -1.81
CA VAL A 49 61.25 5.97 -2.82
C VAL A 49 60.14 7.01 -2.91
N SER A 50 59.55 7.19 -4.11
CA SER A 50 58.50 8.19 -4.34
C SER A 50 57.27 8.00 -3.43
N ASN A 51 56.60 9.10 -3.07
CA ASN A 51 55.40 9.05 -2.22
C ASN A 51 54.25 8.23 -2.82
N ARG A 52 54.14 8.20 -4.17
CA ARG A 52 53.14 7.36 -4.85
C ARG A 52 53.43 5.87 -4.63
N PHE A 53 54.70 5.47 -4.71
CA PHE A 53 55.10 4.09 -4.49
C PHE A 53 54.91 3.66 -3.02
N LYS A 54 55.22 4.53 -2.06
CA LYS A 54 54.95 4.28 -0.62
C LYS A 54 53.45 4.01 -0.37
N ARG A 55 52.57 4.81 -0.99
CA ARG A 55 51.10 4.62 -0.90
C ARG A 55 50.64 3.31 -1.53
N PHE A 56 51.20 2.94 -2.68
CA PHE A 56 50.90 1.68 -3.34
C PHE A 56 51.30 0.47 -2.47
N MET A 57 52.51 0.48 -1.91
CA MET A 57 52.98 -0.56 -0.99
C MET A 57 52.11 -0.65 0.28
N ALA A 58 51.68 0.49 0.83
CA ALA A 58 50.75 0.51 1.96
C ALA A 58 49.41 -0.14 1.61
N MET A 59 48.81 0.20 0.46
CA MET A 59 47.56 -0.43 0.00
C MET A 59 47.72 -1.93 -0.28
N ALA A 60 48.85 -2.34 -0.87
CA ALA A 60 49.15 -3.75 -1.12
C ALA A 60 49.30 -4.53 0.20
N ASN A 61 49.97 -3.95 1.19
CA ASN A 61 50.09 -4.53 2.52
C ASN A 61 48.73 -4.60 3.23
N GLU A 62 47.92 -3.54 3.19
CA GLU A 62 46.56 -3.53 3.74
C GLU A 62 45.66 -4.59 3.10
N ALA A 63 45.76 -4.78 1.79
CA ALA A 63 45.02 -5.81 1.07
C ALA A 63 45.52 -7.24 1.38
N SER A 64 46.82 -7.38 1.66
CA SER A 64 47.44 -8.65 2.05
C SER A 64 47.14 -9.02 3.50
N GLN A 65 46.83 -8.07 4.38
CA GLN A 65 46.43 -8.39 5.74
C GLN A 65 45.09 -9.14 5.71
N PRO A 66 44.96 -10.30 6.38
CA PRO A 66 43.68 -10.99 6.47
C PRO A 66 42.71 -10.03 7.14
N ASN A 67 41.62 -9.68 6.43
CA ASN A 67 40.54 -8.86 6.97
C ASN A 67 40.18 -9.39 8.35
N GLN A 68 40.66 -8.72 9.41
CA GLN A 68 40.19 -9.00 10.75
C GLN A 68 38.72 -8.66 10.70
N LYS A 69 37.88 -9.70 10.63
CA LYS A 69 36.43 -9.58 10.70
C LYS A 69 36.17 -9.02 12.09
N THR A 70 36.18 -7.69 12.23
CA THR A 70 35.61 -7.02 13.39
C THR A 70 34.22 -7.65 13.52
N SER A 71 33.99 -8.40 14.59
CA SER A 71 32.72 -9.08 14.77
C SER A 71 31.65 -8.01 14.79
N ARG A 72 30.98 -7.81 13.65
CA ARG A 72 29.83 -6.94 13.58
C ARG A 72 28.80 -7.64 14.44
N SER A 73 28.67 -7.19 15.69
CA SER A 73 27.55 -7.59 16.55
C SER A 73 26.30 -7.53 15.69
N LYS A 74 25.50 -8.61 15.67
CA LYS A 74 24.25 -8.67 14.91
C LYS A 74 23.39 -7.50 15.38
N GLN A 75 23.41 -6.40 14.63
CA GLN A 75 22.61 -5.22 14.93
C GLN A 75 21.16 -5.70 14.88
N LYS A 76 20.41 -5.46 15.96
CA LYS A 76 18.97 -5.70 15.95
C LYS A 76 18.38 -4.93 14.76
N SER A 77 17.38 -5.50 14.09
CA SER A 77 16.70 -4.82 12.98
C SER A 77 16.09 -3.51 13.50
N LYS A 78 16.67 -2.37 13.09
CA LYS A 78 16.17 -1.03 13.37
C LYS A 78 15.59 -0.47 12.08
N LEU A 79 14.33 -0.05 12.12
CA LEU A 79 13.67 0.60 10.99
C LEU A 79 13.32 2.03 11.38
N ARG A 80 13.54 2.97 10.46
CA ARG A 80 13.22 4.39 10.66
C ARG A 80 11.96 4.72 9.88
N ILE A 81 10.96 5.26 10.54
CA ILE A 81 9.70 5.73 9.94
C ILE A 81 9.54 7.20 10.33
N GLY A 82 9.76 8.09 9.38
CA GLY A 82 9.81 9.53 9.64
C GLY A 82 10.89 9.87 10.68
N SER A 83 10.49 10.53 11.76
CA SER A 83 11.34 10.86 12.91
C SER A 83 11.53 9.70 13.89
N THR A 84 10.69 8.66 13.81
CA THR A 84 10.66 7.59 14.82
C THR A 84 11.51 6.38 14.43
N VAL A 85 12.29 5.90 15.40
CA VAL A 85 13.16 4.73 15.23
C VAL A 85 12.57 3.54 15.97
N ILE A 86 12.18 2.51 15.23
CA ILE A 86 11.57 1.30 15.79
C ILE A 86 12.60 0.18 15.81
N GLU A 87 12.87 -0.33 17.02
CA GLU A 87 13.73 -1.50 17.22
C GLU A 87 12.88 -2.75 17.51
N LYS A 88 13.34 -3.90 17.00
CA LYS A 88 12.77 -5.21 17.33
C LYS A 88 12.92 -5.51 18.82
N ARG A 89 11.82 -5.90 19.46
CA ARG A 89 11.81 -6.23 20.90
C ARG A 89 12.49 -7.59 21.15
N PRO A 90 13.15 -7.80 22.30
CA PRO A 90 13.66 -9.11 22.68
C PRO A 90 12.46 -10.04 22.86
N ARG A 91 12.34 -11.11 22.05
CA ARG A 91 11.20 -12.07 21.95
C ARG A 91 10.09 -11.75 20.94
N GLU A 92 10.22 -10.70 20.14
CA GLU A 92 9.29 -10.46 19.03
C GLU A 92 9.66 -11.32 17.82
N SER A 93 8.68 -11.96 17.16
CA SER A 93 8.91 -12.60 15.86
C SER A 93 9.18 -11.55 14.79
N GLU A 94 9.83 -11.94 13.69
CA GLU A 94 10.09 -10.99 12.58
C GLU A 94 8.80 -10.48 11.96
N GLU A 95 7.83 -11.36 11.79
CA GLU A 95 6.50 -10.99 11.29
C GLU A 95 5.78 -10.02 12.21
N ALA A 96 5.79 -10.26 13.53
CA ALA A 96 5.18 -9.34 14.50
C ALA A 96 5.85 -7.97 14.48
N PHE A 97 7.18 -7.93 14.34
CA PHE A 97 7.93 -6.68 14.18
C PHE A 97 7.53 -5.93 12.92
N LEU A 98 7.47 -6.60 11.77
CA LEU A 98 7.07 -5.99 10.50
C LEU A 98 5.61 -5.50 10.55
N ASN A 99 4.71 -6.27 11.15
CA ASN A 99 3.31 -5.86 11.35
C ASN A 99 3.19 -4.62 12.24
N ARG A 100 4.01 -4.51 13.30
CA ARG A 100 4.08 -3.33 14.16
C ARG A 100 4.62 -2.11 13.42
N VAL A 101 5.67 -2.30 12.63
CA VAL A 101 6.26 -1.25 11.76
C VAL A 101 5.24 -0.76 10.73
N GLY A 102 4.49 -1.68 10.11
CA GLY A 102 3.43 -1.35 9.16
C GLY A 102 2.34 -0.47 9.78
N ARG A 103 1.86 -0.82 10.98
CA ARG A 103 0.88 0.02 11.70
C ARG A 103 1.39 1.42 11.97
N VAL A 104 2.64 1.55 12.46
CA VAL A 104 3.22 2.87 12.70
C VAL A 104 3.37 3.66 11.40
N GLN A 105 3.69 3.01 10.29
CA GLN A 105 3.74 3.67 8.98
C GLN A 105 2.37 4.19 8.55
N GLU A 106 1.31 3.39 8.69
CA GLU A 106 -0.06 3.82 8.42
C GLU A 106 -0.46 5.03 9.27
N ASP A 107 -0.13 5.02 10.56
CA ASP A 107 -0.36 6.15 11.47
C ASP A 107 0.38 7.41 10.98
N ARG A 108 1.65 7.29 10.57
CA ARG A 108 2.42 8.41 9.99
C ARG A 108 1.80 8.96 8.71
N GLU A 109 1.28 8.09 7.84
CA GLU A 109 0.61 8.53 6.62
C GLU A 109 -0.68 9.30 6.94
N VAL A 110 -1.47 8.84 7.91
CA VAL A 110 -2.67 9.54 8.37
C VAL A 110 -2.31 10.90 8.96
N GLU A 111 -1.31 10.96 9.85
CA GLU A 111 -0.79 12.20 10.42
C GLU A 111 -0.27 13.15 9.35
N ALA A 112 0.44 12.65 8.34
CA ALA A 112 0.93 13.48 7.25
C ALA A 112 -0.22 14.06 6.42
N ARG A 113 -1.28 13.28 6.15
CA ARG A 113 -2.50 13.75 5.45
C ARG A 113 -3.29 14.77 6.26
N ILE A 114 -3.31 14.64 7.58
CA ILE A 114 -3.91 15.63 8.49
C ILE A 114 -3.03 16.87 8.50
N GLY A 115 -1.72 16.69 8.59
CA GLY A 115 -0.74 17.76 8.61
C GLY A 115 -0.74 18.63 7.36
N THR A 116 -0.95 18.04 6.18
CA THR A 116 -1.14 18.82 4.94
C THR A 116 -2.45 19.60 4.94
N LYS A 117 -3.55 19.01 5.43
CA LYS A 117 -4.86 19.67 5.50
C LYS A 117 -4.88 20.87 6.45
N PHE A 118 -4.19 20.77 7.58
CA PHE A 118 -4.23 21.78 8.64
C PHE A 118 -2.95 22.61 8.74
N GLY A 119 -1.90 22.31 7.95
CA GLY A 119 -0.62 23.02 8.00
C GLY A 119 0.18 22.74 9.27
N VAL A 120 0.12 21.51 9.77
CA VAL A 120 0.65 21.11 11.08
C VAL A 120 1.54 19.87 10.94
N GLU A 121 2.58 19.77 11.75
CA GLU A 121 3.51 18.65 11.81
C GLU A 121 3.47 18.05 13.21
N VAL A 122 3.48 16.72 13.30
CA VAL A 122 3.38 16.00 14.55
C VAL A 122 4.75 15.40 14.87
N GLU A 123 5.45 16.02 15.80
CA GLU A 123 6.75 15.55 16.30
C GLU A 123 6.54 14.50 17.39
N HIS A 124 7.33 13.43 17.31
CA HIS A 124 7.27 12.29 18.24
C HIS A 124 8.62 12.12 18.91
N ASP A 125 8.63 12.23 20.24
CA ASP A 125 9.82 11.96 21.04
C ASP A 125 9.85 10.49 21.45
N ASP A 126 10.69 9.67 20.80
CA ASP A 126 10.79 8.23 21.08
C ASP A 126 11.16 7.88 22.54
N LYS A 127 11.80 8.82 23.25
CA LYS A 127 12.25 8.61 24.64
C LYS A 127 11.19 8.97 25.68
N SER A 128 10.40 10.01 25.44
CA SER A 128 9.39 10.50 26.39
C SER A 128 7.98 10.02 26.05
N GLY A 129 7.77 9.56 24.81
CA GLY A 129 6.45 9.29 24.26
C GLY A 129 5.59 10.54 24.08
N ALA A 130 6.16 11.74 24.26
CA ALA A 130 5.43 12.98 24.10
C ALA A 130 5.17 13.25 22.60
N ILE A 131 3.93 13.59 22.29
CA ILE A 131 3.49 13.97 20.95
C ILE A 131 3.32 15.48 20.95
N ARG A 132 4.07 16.18 20.10
CA ARG A 132 4.00 17.64 19.96
C ARG A 132 3.48 18.01 18.60
N VAL A 133 2.59 19.00 18.60
CA VAL A 133 1.92 19.49 17.41
C VAL A 133 2.51 20.85 17.07
N VAL A 134 3.36 20.89 16.05
CA VAL A 134 4.09 22.08 15.63
C VAL A 134 3.49 22.60 14.32
N LYS A 135 3.31 23.91 14.17
CA LYS A 135 2.88 24.48 12.88
C LYS A 135 3.97 24.22 11.84
N ARG A 136 3.60 23.68 10.67
CA ARG A 136 4.57 23.49 9.58
C ARG A 136 5.10 24.85 9.19
N LYS A 137 6.43 24.98 9.16
CA LYS A 137 7.07 26.12 8.50
C LYS A 137 6.73 25.96 7.01
N GLY A 138 5.91 26.87 6.47
CA GLY A 138 5.53 26.84 5.07
C GLY A 138 6.78 26.76 4.20
N ILE A 139 6.90 25.71 3.41
CA ILE A 139 8.00 25.55 2.47
C ILE A 139 7.78 26.61 1.38
N GLU A 140 8.80 27.39 1.04
CA GLU A 140 8.72 28.45 0.02
C GLU A 140 8.14 27.94 -1.31
N VAL A 141 8.37 26.65 -1.59
CA VAL A 141 7.87 25.90 -2.75
C VAL A 141 6.34 25.81 -2.78
N ASP A 142 5.66 25.70 -1.64
CA ASP A 142 4.19 25.62 -1.59
C ASP A 142 3.57 26.98 -1.92
N GLY A 143 4.20 28.06 -1.42
CA GLY A 143 3.88 29.42 -1.83
C GLY A 143 4.20 29.67 -3.32
N MET A 144 5.24 29.02 -3.86
CA MET A 144 5.63 29.11 -5.26
C MET A 144 4.66 28.33 -6.17
N LEU A 145 4.20 27.14 -5.78
CA LEU A 145 3.14 26.41 -6.47
C LEU A 145 1.82 27.17 -6.45
N GLN A 146 1.49 27.82 -5.32
CA GLN A 146 0.30 28.65 -5.22
C GLN A 146 0.40 29.85 -6.16
N LYS A 147 1.56 30.55 -6.21
CA LYS A 147 1.84 31.61 -7.18
C LYS A 147 1.78 31.12 -8.62
N ILE A 148 2.40 30.00 -8.97
CA ILE A 148 2.35 29.40 -10.32
C ILE A 148 0.90 29.03 -10.68
N SER A 149 0.11 28.53 -9.73
CA SER A 149 -1.31 28.22 -9.94
C SER A 149 -2.17 29.49 -10.11
N ASP A 150 -1.80 30.59 -9.45
CA ASP A 150 -2.49 31.87 -9.53
C ASP A 150 -2.09 32.66 -10.80
N GLU A 151 -0.84 32.54 -11.24
CA GLU A 151 -0.30 33.09 -12.49
C GLU A 151 -0.83 32.34 -13.71
N SER A 152 -0.81 31.00 -13.71
CA SER A 152 -1.38 30.18 -14.79
C SER A 152 -2.90 30.33 -14.94
N SER A 153 -3.58 30.88 -13.92
CA SER A 153 -5.02 31.13 -13.94
C SER A 153 -5.42 32.58 -14.24
N GLY A 154 -4.47 33.50 -14.48
CA GLY A 154 -4.74 34.85 -15.00
C GLY A 154 -5.83 35.62 -14.22
N LYS A 155 -5.72 35.67 -12.89
CA LYS A 155 -6.78 36.14 -11.98
C LYS A 155 -6.68 37.64 -11.66
N THR A 156 -7.35 38.48 -12.45
CA THR A 156 -7.86 39.78 -11.98
C THR A 156 -9.29 39.60 -11.43
N SER A 157 -9.67 40.43 -10.46
CA SER A 157 -10.82 40.27 -9.54
C SER A 157 -12.19 39.98 -10.20
N ALA A 158 -12.43 40.39 -11.45
CA ALA A 158 -13.68 40.14 -12.17
C ALA A 158 -13.90 38.67 -12.59
N LYS A 159 -12.85 37.83 -12.66
CA LYS A 159 -12.97 36.39 -13.02
C LYS A 159 -13.26 35.47 -11.84
N LYS A 160 -13.21 35.95 -10.59
CA LYS A 160 -13.48 35.14 -9.38
C LYS A 160 -14.94 34.66 -9.30
N SER A 161 -15.91 35.46 -9.76
CA SER A 161 -17.32 35.07 -9.82
C SER A 161 -17.56 33.97 -10.87
N LYS A 162 -17.04 34.15 -12.09
CA LYS A 162 -17.17 33.16 -13.18
C LYS A 162 -16.46 31.83 -12.88
N ALA A 163 -15.31 31.86 -12.21
CA ALA A 163 -14.61 30.65 -11.78
C ALA A 163 -15.32 29.93 -10.62
N ALA A 164 -15.93 30.68 -9.68
CA ALA A 164 -16.74 30.09 -8.62
C ALA A 164 -18.01 29.41 -9.17
N ASP A 165 -18.64 30.01 -10.17
CA ASP A 165 -19.82 29.42 -10.81
C ASP A 165 -19.45 28.21 -11.69
N ALA A 166 -18.32 28.24 -12.40
CA ALA A 166 -17.79 27.07 -13.10
C ALA A 166 -17.38 25.92 -12.15
N ALA A 167 -16.91 26.24 -10.95
CA ALA A 167 -16.60 25.24 -9.92
C ALA A 167 -17.89 24.64 -9.30
N LYS A 168 -18.96 25.43 -9.16
CA LYS A 168 -20.27 24.94 -8.70
C LYS A 168 -20.91 24.01 -9.73
N THR A 169 -20.87 24.36 -11.02
CA THR A 169 -21.41 23.50 -12.09
C THR A 169 -20.64 22.19 -12.20
N ARG A 170 -19.31 22.23 -12.09
CA ARG A 170 -18.48 21.01 -12.09
C ARG A 170 -18.74 20.11 -10.87
N LYS A 171 -18.99 20.69 -9.70
CA LYS A 171 -19.40 19.93 -8.49
C LYS A 171 -20.78 19.30 -8.65
N ALA A 172 -21.74 20.01 -9.25
CA ALA A 172 -23.08 19.48 -9.54
C ALA A 172 -23.01 18.30 -10.52
N GLN A 173 -22.26 18.42 -11.62
CA GLN A 173 -22.05 17.34 -12.59
C GLN A 173 -21.39 16.11 -11.96
N LEU A 174 -20.41 16.29 -11.06
CA LEU A 174 -19.77 15.17 -10.37
C LEU A 174 -20.75 14.46 -9.41
N ALA A 175 -21.62 15.22 -8.74
CA ALA A 175 -22.65 14.67 -7.86
C ALA A 175 -23.68 13.86 -8.66
N GLU A 176 -24.10 14.36 -9.82
CA GLU A 176 -24.99 13.67 -10.75
C GLU A 176 -24.37 12.37 -11.27
N GLN A 177 -23.11 12.40 -11.72
CA GLN A 177 -22.39 11.20 -12.14
C GLN A 177 -22.27 10.15 -11.02
N LYS A 178 -22.04 10.58 -9.77
CA LYS A 178 -22.02 9.67 -8.62
C LYS A 178 -23.40 9.09 -8.33
N ALA A 179 -24.46 9.87 -8.47
CA ALA A 179 -25.83 9.38 -8.32
C ALA A 179 -26.18 8.34 -9.41
N LEU A 180 -25.84 8.61 -10.67
CA LEU A 180 -26.01 7.69 -11.79
C LEU A 180 -25.21 6.40 -11.60
N LYS A 181 -23.96 6.47 -11.12
CA LYS A 181 -23.17 5.27 -10.79
C LYS A 181 -23.80 4.44 -9.67
N LYS A 182 -24.35 5.09 -8.64
CA LYS A 182 -25.08 4.40 -7.56
C LYS A 182 -26.36 3.73 -8.08
N GLN A 183 -27.13 4.40 -8.93
CA GLN A 183 -28.32 3.82 -9.57
C GLN A 183 -27.95 2.59 -10.40
N LYS A 184 -26.96 2.70 -11.29
CA LYS A 184 -26.47 1.55 -12.09
C LYS A 184 -25.96 0.38 -11.24
N ALA A 185 -25.31 0.65 -10.11
CA ALA A 185 -24.87 -0.39 -9.19
C ALA A 185 -26.05 -1.09 -8.49
N LEU A 186 -27.09 -0.34 -8.14
CA LEU A 186 -28.33 -0.90 -7.59
C LEU A 186 -29.09 -1.70 -8.64
N GLU A 187 -29.15 -1.24 -9.89
CA GLU A 187 -29.74 -1.96 -11.02
C GLU A 187 -29.02 -3.28 -11.28
N ARG A 188 -27.69 -3.29 -11.35
CA ARG A 188 -26.92 -4.54 -11.49
C ARG A 188 -27.18 -5.52 -10.36
N ARG A 189 -27.27 -5.04 -9.11
CA ARG A 189 -27.63 -5.91 -7.97
C ARG A 189 -29.05 -6.47 -8.13
N ARG A 190 -30.00 -5.68 -8.61
CA ARG A 190 -31.36 -6.15 -8.92
C ARG A 190 -31.34 -7.21 -10.02
N GLU A 191 -30.57 -6.99 -11.10
CA GLU A 191 -30.40 -7.94 -12.20
C GLU A 191 -29.77 -9.26 -11.72
N GLU A 192 -28.72 -9.21 -10.88
CA GLU A 192 -28.11 -10.40 -10.27
C GLU A 192 -29.10 -11.17 -9.39
N GLU A 193 -29.89 -10.47 -8.58
CA GLU A 193 -30.94 -11.09 -7.79
C GLU A 193 -32.07 -11.68 -8.65
N ASP A 194 -32.43 -11.02 -9.76
CA ASP A 194 -33.46 -11.50 -10.71
C ASP A 194 -32.97 -12.72 -11.49
N LEU A 195 -31.69 -12.77 -11.86
CA LEU A 195 -31.04 -13.95 -12.44
C LEU A 195 -31.05 -15.12 -11.45
N LEU A 196 -30.71 -14.88 -10.18
CA LEU A 196 -30.82 -15.89 -9.12
C LEU A 196 -32.25 -16.38 -8.92
N LEU A 197 -33.26 -15.56 -9.18
CA LEU A 197 -34.66 -15.99 -9.11
C LEU A 197 -35.10 -16.78 -10.34
N LYS A 198 -34.53 -16.48 -11.51
CA LYS A 198 -34.80 -17.16 -12.78
C LYS A 198 -34.16 -18.54 -12.83
N GLU A 199 -32.96 -18.71 -12.29
CA GLU A 199 -32.23 -19.99 -12.26
C GLU A 199 -32.96 -21.12 -11.50
N PHE A 200 -33.93 -20.80 -10.64
CA PHE A 200 -34.72 -21.79 -9.87
C PHE A 200 -36.18 -21.91 -10.31
N GLN A 201 -36.53 -21.53 -11.55
CA GLN A 201 -37.85 -21.85 -12.11
C GLN A 201 -37.84 -23.26 -12.71
N TYR A 202 -38.42 -24.22 -11.97
CA TYR A 202 -38.71 -25.55 -12.52
C TYR A 202 -40.00 -25.49 -13.33
N GLU A 203 -39.91 -25.80 -14.63
CA GLU A 203 -41.09 -26.05 -15.46
C GLU A 203 -41.67 -27.42 -15.08
N ARG A 204 -42.94 -27.42 -14.66
CA ARG A 204 -43.66 -28.64 -14.32
C ARG A 204 -44.43 -29.11 -15.55
N VAL A 205 -43.76 -29.89 -16.38
CA VAL A 205 -44.37 -30.50 -17.58
C VAL A 205 -45.24 -31.69 -17.13
N PRO A 206 -46.56 -31.69 -17.41
CA PRO A 206 -47.42 -32.82 -17.11
C PRO A 206 -47.04 -34.04 -17.96
N PHE A 207 -47.21 -35.23 -17.40
CA PHE A 207 -46.91 -36.47 -18.10
C PHE A 207 -47.89 -36.65 -19.28
N GLY A 208 -47.37 -36.71 -20.50
CA GLY A 208 -48.16 -36.84 -21.74
C GLY A 208 -47.94 -35.73 -22.77
N GLU A 209 -47.19 -34.68 -22.45
CA GLU A 209 -46.79 -33.65 -23.42
C GLU A 209 -45.65 -34.17 -24.30
N VAL A 210 -45.87 -34.27 -25.62
CA VAL A 210 -44.86 -34.71 -26.58
C VAL A 210 -43.96 -33.52 -26.92
N VAL A 211 -42.72 -33.54 -26.40
CA VAL A 211 -41.70 -32.54 -26.71
C VAL A 211 -41.34 -32.64 -28.20
N LYS A 212 -41.44 -31.51 -28.92
CA LYS A 212 -41.33 -31.45 -30.38
C LYS A 212 -39.99 -31.98 -30.92
N GLU A 213 -38.90 -31.82 -30.17
CA GLU A 213 -37.58 -32.41 -30.41
C GLU A 213 -36.73 -32.31 -29.13
N PRO A 214 -35.87 -33.29 -28.80
CA PRO A 214 -34.94 -33.15 -27.69
C PRO A 214 -33.98 -31.97 -27.94
N PRO A 215 -33.52 -31.27 -26.89
CA PRO A 215 -32.59 -30.15 -27.05
C PRO A 215 -31.31 -30.60 -27.74
N SER A 216 -30.93 -29.91 -28.82
CA SER A 216 -29.72 -30.22 -29.58
C SER A 216 -28.48 -29.66 -28.87
N LEU A 217 -27.54 -30.54 -28.53
CA LEU A 217 -26.29 -30.16 -27.88
C LEU A 217 -25.29 -29.65 -28.94
N HIS A 218 -25.20 -28.33 -29.12
CA HIS A 218 -24.23 -27.71 -30.04
C HIS A 218 -22.79 -27.65 -29.49
N THR A 219 -22.59 -28.06 -28.22
CA THR A 219 -21.31 -28.03 -27.53
C THR A 219 -20.78 -29.44 -27.31
N LEU A 220 -19.51 -29.66 -27.64
CA LEU A 220 -18.82 -30.93 -27.38
C LEU A 220 -18.67 -31.17 -25.87
N PRO A 221 -18.81 -32.42 -25.40
CA PRO A 221 -18.59 -32.75 -24.00
C PRO A 221 -17.11 -32.52 -23.61
N ARG A 222 -16.89 -32.31 -22.32
CA ARG A 222 -15.64 -31.83 -21.67
C ARG A 222 -14.36 -32.65 -21.96
N ARG A 223 -14.44 -33.76 -22.71
CA ARG A 223 -13.31 -34.62 -23.10
C ARG A 223 -13.35 -35.11 -24.55
N ALA A 224 -14.26 -34.62 -25.39
CA ALA A 224 -14.27 -34.99 -26.80
C ALA A 224 -13.25 -34.17 -27.59
N THR A 225 -12.28 -34.86 -28.20
CA THR A 225 -11.37 -34.30 -29.20
C THR A 225 -12.13 -34.16 -30.52
N ARG A 226 -12.05 -32.99 -31.17
CA ARG A 226 -12.49 -32.88 -32.56
C ARG A 226 -11.46 -33.59 -33.42
N GLU A 227 -11.78 -34.76 -33.97
CA GLU A 227 -11.00 -35.33 -35.06
C GLU A 227 -11.25 -34.50 -36.32
N GLY A 228 -10.32 -33.58 -36.58
CA GLY A 228 -10.37 -32.63 -37.68
C GLY A 228 -9.16 -31.72 -37.67
N ALA A 229 -8.85 -31.12 -38.83
CA ALA A 229 -7.66 -30.31 -39.05
C ALA A 229 -7.44 -29.27 -37.92
N PRO A 230 -6.18 -29.08 -37.46
CA PRO A 230 -5.89 -28.13 -36.41
C PRO A 230 -6.36 -26.73 -36.83
N ARG A 231 -6.95 -26.00 -35.88
CA ARG A 231 -7.42 -24.63 -36.12
C ARG A 231 -6.27 -23.81 -36.73
N PRO A 232 -6.49 -23.08 -37.83
CA PRO A 232 -5.45 -22.24 -38.41
C PRO A 232 -5.06 -21.18 -37.38
N GLY A 233 -3.89 -21.35 -36.74
CA GLY A 233 -3.43 -20.51 -35.63
C GLY A 233 -2.84 -21.26 -34.45
N SER A 234 -3.15 -22.55 -34.26
CA SER A 234 -2.54 -23.37 -33.20
C SER A 234 -1.38 -24.21 -33.76
N LYS A 235 -0.26 -23.59 -34.10
CA LYS A 235 0.99 -24.31 -34.41
C LYS A 235 1.71 -24.62 -33.11
N SER A 236 1.63 -25.85 -32.61
CA SER A 236 2.50 -26.33 -31.53
C SER A 236 3.93 -26.42 -32.06
N LEU A 237 4.76 -25.43 -31.75
CA LEU A 237 6.16 -25.40 -32.15
C LEU A 237 6.92 -26.58 -31.52
N LEU A 238 7.87 -27.20 -32.24
CA LEU A 238 8.70 -28.32 -31.76
C LEU A 238 9.36 -28.09 -30.40
N LEU A 239 9.69 -26.84 -30.06
CA LEU A 239 10.19 -26.47 -28.74
C LEU A 239 9.17 -26.75 -27.63
N SER A 240 7.87 -26.53 -27.87
CA SER A 240 6.83 -26.82 -26.87
C SER A 240 6.69 -28.32 -26.57
N SER A 241 6.92 -29.20 -27.54
CA SER A 241 6.92 -30.66 -27.30
C SER A 241 8.18 -31.12 -26.57
N LEU A 242 9.33 -30.48 -26.81
CA LEU A 242 10.59 -30.82 -26.15
C LEU A 242 10.66 -30.29 -24.70
N LEU A 243 10.06 -29.13 -24.42
CA LEU A 243 10.03 -28.52 -23.09
C LEU A 243 8.89 -29.04 -22.20
N GLY A 244 7.81 -29.56 -22.79
CA GLY A 244 6.63 -30.06 -22.06
C GLY A 244 6.82 -31.39 -21.31
N GLN A 245 7.90 -32.14 -21.57
CA GLN A 245 8.17 -33.44 -20.93
C GLN A 245 8.83 -33.33 -19.54
N LYS A 246 9.16 -32.11 -19.06
CA LYS A 246 9.87 -31.89 -17.79
C LYS A 246 8.98 -31.44 -16.61
N GLN A 247 7.66 -31.34 -16.79
CA GLN A 247 6.73 -30.84 -15.76
C GLN A 247 5.52 -31.77 -15.56
N ALA A 248 5.72 -33.09 -15.69
CA ALA A 248 4.66 -34.09 -15.57
C ALA A 248 4.89 -35.09 -14.42
N GLU A 249 5.56 -34.67 -13.35
CA GLU A 249 5.70 -35.44 -12.10
C GLU A 249 5.54 -34.54 -10.88
N GLU A 250 4.44 -33.78 -10.77
CA GLU A 250 3.93 -33.33 -9.48
C GLU A 250 2.40 -33.45 -9.51
N GLU A 251 1.93 -34.60 -9.04
CA GLU A 251 0.52 -34.89 -8.82
C GLU A 251 0.01 -34.09 -7.61
N GLU A 252 -0.84 -33.09 -7.84
CA GLU A 252 -1.74 -32.59 -6.80
C GLU A 252 -3.11 -33.31 -6.88
N PRO A 253 -3.63 -33.86 -5.76
CA PRO A 253 -4.90 -34.55 -5.76
C PRO A 253 -6.07 -33.57 -5.88
N VAL A 254 -6.72 -33.58 -7.05
CA VAL A 254 -7.96 -32.85 -7.31
C VAL A 254 -9.08 -33.38 -6.39
N LEU A 255 -9.50 -32.51 -5.47
CA LEU A 255 -10.63 -32.71 -4.56
C LEU A 255 -11.90 -33.12 -5.34
N LYS A 256 -12.36 -34.35 -5.08
CA LYS A 256 -13.63 -34.91 -5.55
C LYS A 256 -14.78 -34.06 -4.97
N LYS A 257 -15.43 -33.24 -5.81
CA LYS A 257 -16.72 -32.63 -5.46
C LYS A 257 -17.76 -33.74 -5.38
N SER A 258 -18.18 -34.07 -4.16
CA SER A 258 -19.28 -34.99 -3.88
C SER A 258 -20.55 -34.54 -4.62
N SER A 259 -21.09 -35.44 -5.43
CA SER A 259 -22.42 -35.31 -6.03
C SER A 259 -23.46 -35.15 -4.92
N LYS A 260 -24.01 -33.95 -4.77
CA LYS A 260 -25.20 -33.74 -3.93
C LYS A 260 -26.34 -34.55 -4.54
N LYS A 261 -26.85 -35.52 -3.76
CA LYS A 261 -28.06 -36.27 -4.06
C LYS A 261 -29.20 -35.27 -4.32
N LYS A 262 -30.01 -35.53 -5.36
CA LYS A 262 -31.28 -34.82 -5.61
C LYS A 262 -32.18 -34.98 -4.39
N GLU A 263 -32.30 -33.93 -3.59
CA GLU A 263 -33.27 -33.86 -2.49
C GLU A 263 -34.67 -33.74 -3.12
N LYS A 264 -35.58 -34.62 -2.73
CA LYS A 264 -36.98 -34.59 -3.14
C LYS A 264 -37.59 -33.26 -2.70
N GLU A 265 -38.33 -32.61 -3.60
CA GLU A 265 -39.02 -31.33 -3.39
C GLU A 265 -39.95 -31.42 -2.17
N THR A 266 -39.49 -30.90 -1.04
CA THR A 266 -40.32 -30.65 0.12
C THR A 266 -40.90 -29.25 -0.01
N LYS A 267 -42.23 -29.11 0.14
CA LYS A 267 -42.88 -27.80 0.21
C LYS A 267 -42.18 -27.01 1.31
N VAL A 268 -41.61 -25.85 0.97
CA VAL A 268 -40.86 -25.03 1.92
C VAL A 268 -41.84 -24.51 2.97
N ASP A 269 -41.68 -24.96 4.22
CA ASP A 269 -42.50 -24.48 5.33
C ASP A 269 -42.25 -22.98 5.57
N LEU A 270 -43.23 -22.15 5.20
CA LEU A 270 -43.19 -20.69 5.38
C LEU A 270 -43.39 -20.27 6.85
N LYS A 271 -43.63 -21.22 7.75
CA LYS A 271 -43.82 -20.97 9.18
C LYS A 271 -42.47 -20.91 9.89
N GLY A 272 -42.16 -19.78 10.54
CA GLY A 272 -41.00 -19.62 11.41
C GLY A 272 -40.07 -18.47 11.06
N LYS A 273 -38.83 -18.53 11.56
CA LYS A 273 -37.83 -17.47 11.36
C LYS A 273 -37.32 -17.48 9.92
N ARG A 274 -37.38 -16.33 9.24
CA ARG A 274 -36.93 -16.16 7.83
C ARG A 274 -35.48 -16.56 7.55
N LYS A 275 -34.61 -16.53 8.56
CA LYS A 275 -33.22 -16.99 8.44
C LYS A 275 -33.10 -18.49 8.14
N LYS A 276 -34.15 -19.27 8.38
CA LYS A 276 -34.20 -20.72 8.10
C LYS A 276 -34.68 -21.04 6.68
N LEU A 277 -35.15 -20.05 5.92
CA LEU A 277 -35.61 -20.25 4.54
C LEU A 277 -34.42 -20.23 3.57
N PRO A 278 -34.51 -20.94 2.44
CA PRO A 278 -33.57 -20.80 1.33
C PRO A 278 -33.41 -19.33 0.92
N ILE A 279 -32.20 -18.95 0.51
CA ILE A 279 -31.84 -17.56 0.19
C ILE A 279 -32.83 -16.96 -0.83
N ALA A 280 -33.16 -17.69 -1.89
CA ALA A 280 -34.11 -17.23 -2.91
C ALA A 280 -35.52 -16.96 -2.33
N ALA A 281 -36.03 -17.86 -1.48
CA ALA A 281 -37.34 -17.68 -0.83
C ALA A 281 -37.34 -16.50 0.15
N ARG A 282 -36.23 -16.32 0.90
CA ARG A 282 -36.05 -15.17 1.79
C ARG A 282 -36.04 -13.85 1.01
N MET A 283 -35.35 -13.79 -0.13
CA MET A 283 -35.30 -12.59 -0.98
C MET A 283 -36.68 -12.23 -1.55
N LYS A 284 -37.48 -13.22 -2.01
CA LYS A 284 -38.86 -13.01 -2.48
C LYS A 284 -39.72 -12.34 -1.40
N ILE A 285 -39.71 -12.88 -0.18
CA ILE A 285 -40.51 -12.36 0.94
C ILE A 285 -40.04 -10.96 1.38
N GLU A 286 -38.73 -10.70 1.39
CA GLU A 286 -38.19 -9.37 1.74
C GLU A 286 -38.58 -8.31 0.69
N ARG A 287 -38.60 -8.65 -0.61
CA ARG A 287 -39.08 -7.78 -1.68
C ARG A 287 -40.57 -7.48 -1.57
N GLU A 288 -41.40 -8.50 -1.34
CA GLU A 288 -42.84 -8.33 -1.13
C GLU A 288 -43.13 -7.40 0.06
N GLN A 289 -42.40 -7.58 1.18
CA GLN A 289 -42.55 -6.71 2.34
C GLN A 289 -42.15 -5.26 2.03
N GLN A 290 -41.04 -5.05 1.31
CA GLN A 290 -40.62 -3.71 0.91
C GLN A 290 -41.66 -3.03 0.03
N ASN A 291 -42.21 -3.74 -0.95
CA ASN A 291 -43.28 -3.23 -1.82
C ASN A 291 -44.52 -2.81 -1.01
N VAL A 292 -44.97 -3.63 -0.06
CA VAL A 292 -46.11 -3.31 0.82
C VAL A 292 -45.83 -2.08 1.69
N ILE A 293 -44.62 -1.96 2.26
CA ILE A 293 -44.21 -0.81 3.05
C ILE A 293 -44.19 0.46 2.19
N GLU A 294 -43.66 0.39 0.97
CA GLU A 294 -43.63 1.51 0.04
C GLU A 294 -45.05 1.95 -0.36
N MET A 295 -45.92 1.01 -0.71
CA MET A 295 -47.33 1.29 -1.00
C MET A 295 -48.04 1.95 0.19
N TYR A 296 -47.83 1.43 1.40
CA TYR A 296 -48.40 2.01 2.62
C TYR A 296 -47.85 3.43 2.89
N ARG A 297 -46.55 3.66 2.68
CA ARG A 297 -45.94 4.99 2.81
C ARG A 297 -46.52 5.96 1.78
N GLN A 298 -46.75 5.53 0.54
CA GLN A 298 -47.38 6.34 -0.49
C GLN A 298 -48.82 6.69 -0.14
N LEU A 299 -49.62 5.71 0.31
CA LEU A 299 -50.98 5.93 0.78
C LEU A 299 -51.02 6.92 1.96
N LYS A 300 -50.14 6.74 2.94
CA LYS A 300 -50.05 7.66 4.09
C LYS A 300 -49.61 9.07 3.71
N LYS A 301 -48.76 9.22 2.68
CA LYS A 301 -48.39 10.53 2.12
C LYS A 301 -49.58 11.19 1.43
N LYS A 302 -50.37 10.43 0.66
CA LYS A 302 -51.60 10.92 0.01
C LYS A 302 -52.67 11.37 1.01
N VAL A 303 -52.83 10.65 2.13
CA VAL A 303 -53.78 11.01 3.21
C VAL A 303 -53.37 12.29 3.97
N LYS A 304 -52.09 12.69 3.90
CA LYS A 304 -51.56 13.89 4.56
C LYS A 304 -51.54 15.15 3.68
N GLN A 305 -51.86 15.02 2.40
CA GLN A 305 -52.06 16.12 1.46
C GLN A 305 -53.55 16.47 1.41
#